data_AF-A0A9R1REM7-F1
#
_entry.id   AF-A0A9R1REM7-F1
#
_cell.length_a   1.000
_cell.length_b   1.000
_cell.length_c   1.000
_cell.angle_alpha   90.00
_cell.angle_beta   90.00
_cell.angle_gamma   90.00
#
_symmetry.space_group_name_H-M   'P 1'
#
loop_
_entity.id
_entity.type
_entity.pdbx_description
1 polymer ?
#
loop_
_entity_poly.entity_id
_entity_poly.type
_entity_poly.pdbx_seq_one_letter_code
_entity_poly.pdbx_strand_id
1 'polypeptide(L)'
;MLYYIRVDHGGSFHTYPYAGGPFQSLDEADKAMDRYFLEHRDPKLLMHQGGVSSLEMAIEAALYWPDGARKRSKSDHAERARNGRRRLLQALVDKHNEDHSLLGDFAYELKDVVECKVFSEKRGWYYHLNFTLTKGADRGIEDLFFVEVKYVRPVKQELSVSCFCMIKPTDNGHCYGCTNNGSVI
;
A
#
# COMPACT_ATOMS: atom_id res chain seq x y z
N MET A 1 -8.03 9.11 -1.05
CA MET A 1 -7.06 8.26 -1.79
C MET A 1 -6.22 7.56 -0.73
N LEU A 2 -5.94 6.27 -0.86
CA LEU A 2 -5.29 5.50 0.22
C LEU A 2 -3.78 5.78 0.25
N TYR A 3 -3.24 6.00 1.45
CA TYR A 3 -1.80 6.18 1.70
C TYR A 3 -1.36 5.32 2.88
N TYR A 4 -0.05 5.14 2.97
CA TYR A 4 0.59 4.42 4.06
C TYR A 4 1.72 5.26 4.64
N ILE A 5 1.96 5.09 5.93
CA ILE A 5 3.08 5.70 6.64
C ILE A 5 3.89 4.58 7.27
N ARG A 6 5.20 4.60 7.03
CA ARG A 6 6.17 3.65 7.58
C ARG A 6 7.06 4.38 8.58
N VAL A 7 7.45 3.70 9.65
CA VAL A 7 8.43 4.20 10.62
C VAL A 7 9.75 3.45 10.41
N ASP A 8 10.84 4.19 10.25
CA ASP A 8 12.20 3.65 10.11
C ASP A 8 12.85 3.31 11.47
N HIS A 9 14.06 2.74 11.48
CA HIS A 9 14.77 2.44 12.74
C HIS A 9 15.12 3.68 13.56
N GLY A 10 15.28 4.82 12.89
CA GLY A 10 15.53 6.11 13.53
C GLY A 10 14.28 6.74 14.14
N GLY A 11 13.10 6.12 13.96
CA GLY A 11 11.82 6.66 14.42
C GLY A 11 11.23 7.73 13.50
N SER A 12 11.78 7.93 12.30
CA SER A 12 11.26 8.90 11.34
C SER A 12 10.16 8.28 10.47
N PHE A 13 9.24 9.12 10.01
CA PHE A 13 8.04 8.73 9.28
C PHE A 13 8.21 8.98 7.78
N HIS A 14 7.89 7.97 6.98
CA HIS A 14 7.97 7.96 5.51
C HIS A 14 6.59 7.73 4.90
N THR A 15 6.24 8.46 3.84
CA THR A 15 4.89 8.45 3.25
C THR A 15 4.85 7.76 1.89
N TYR A 16 3.72 7.09 1.61
CA TYR A 16 3.46 6.39 0.35
C TYR A 16 2.07 6.75 -0.18
N PRO A 17 1.93 7.56 -1.24
CA PRO A 17 2.99 8.08 -2.12
C PRO A 17 3.93 9.05 -1.39
N TYR A 18 5.13 9.25 -1.96
CA TYR A 18 6.13 10.15 -1.41
C TYR A 18 5.63 11.59 -1.41
N ALA A 19 5.40 12.14 -0.21
CA ALA A 19 4.97 13.52 0.02
C ALA A 19 6.08 14.40 0.61
N GLY A 20 7.35 13.98 0.44
CA GLY A 20 8.52 14.56 1.12
C GLY A 20 8.95 13.75 2.35
N GLY A 21 9.83 14.34 3.16
CA GLY A 21 10.34 13.72 4.39
C GLY A 21 11.78 13.22 4.27
N PRO A 22 12.25 12.40 5.24
CA PRO A 22 11.48 11.82 6.33
C PRO A 22 10.99 12.86 7.37
N PHE A 23 9.87 12.57 8.03
CA PHE A 23 9.23 13.44 9.04
C PHE A 23 9.54 12.99 10.47
N GLN A 24 9.48 13.89 11.45
CA GLN A 24 9.80 13.58 12.84
C GLN A 24 8.57 13.16 13.66
N SER A 25 7.36 13.33 13.13
CA SER A 25 6.13 12.92 13.79
C SER A 25 5.05 12.45 12.80
N LEU A 26 4.09 11.67 13.32
CA LEU A 26 2.91 11.25 12.57
C LEU A 26 2.07 12.46 12.10
N ASP A 27 1.94 13.49 12.94
CA ASP A 27 1.18 14.71 12.60
C ASP A 27 1.81 15.48 11.44
N GLU A 28 3.15 15.57 11.38
CA GLU A 28 3.85 16.15 10.24
C GLU A 28 3.62 15.34 8.96
N ALA A 29 3.68 14.01 9.05
CA ALA A 29 3.44 13.13 7.91
C ALA A 29 1.97 13.21 7.42
N ASP A 30 1.00 13.24 8.33
CA ASP A 30 -0.42 13.40 8.01
C ASP A 30 -0.69 14.75 7.32
N LYS A 31 -0.13 15.85 7.84
CA LYS A 31 -0.23 17.18 7.22
C LYS A 31 0.42 17.23 5.84
N ALA A 32 1.54 16.53 5.66
CA ALA A 32 2.19 16.42 4.35
C ALA A 32 1.31 15.65 3.36
N MET A 33 0.65 14.57 3.80
CA MET A 33 -0.30 13.82 2.98
C MET A 33 -1.54 14.64 2.63
N ASP A 34 -2.11 15.39 3.57
CA ASP A 34 -3.22 16.30 3.30
C ASP A 34 -2.86 17.31 2.22
N ARG A 35 -1.67 17.91 2.31
CA ARG A 35 -1.15 18.83 1.29
C ARG A 35 -0.95 18.14 -0.05
N TYR A 36 -0.31 16.96 -0.06
CA TYR A 36 -0.13 16.16 -1.27
C TYR A 36 -1.48 15.92 -1.97
N PHE A 37 -2.53 15.56 -1.23
CA PHE A 37 -3.83 15.32 -1.83
C PHE A 37 -4.54 16.59 -2.29
N LEU A 38 -4.32 17.72 -1.64
CA LEU A 38 -4.82 19.01 -2.12
C LEU A 38 -4.15 19.39 -3.46
N GLU A 39 -2.84 19.20 -3.58
CA GLU A 39 -2.08 19.53 -4.79
C GLU A 39 -2.39 18.60 -5.97
N HIS A 40 -2.69 17.33 -5.70
CA HIS A 40 -3.03 16.32 -6.72
C HIS A 40 -4.53 16.24 -7.02
N ARG A 41 -5.30 17.20 -6.53
CA ARG A 41 -6.74 17.27 -6.76
C ARG A 41 -7.05 17.96 -8.09
N ASP A 42 -8.14 17.57 -8.75
CA ASP A 42 -8.66 18.39 -9.85
C ASP A 42 -9.38 19.63 -9.28
N PRO A 43 -8.88 20.85 -9.56
CA PRO A 43 -9.49 22.09 -9.08
C PRO A 43 -10.89 22.35 -9.66
N LYS A 44 -11.29 21.61 -10.71
CA LYS A 44 -12.62 21.76 -11.34
C LYS A 44 -13.73 21.04 -10.59
N LEU A 45 -13.42 20.18 -9.61
CA LEU A 45 -14.44 19.45 -8.85
C LEU A 45 -15.19 20.40 -7.90
N LEU A 46 -16.52 20.38 -8.01
CA LEU A 46 -17.47 21.18 -7.27
C LEU A 46 -17.44 20.96 -5.76
N MET A 47 -17.04 19.78 -5.26
CA MET A 47 -17.04 19.53 -3.81
C MET A 47 -16.03 20.33 -2.98
N HIS A 48 -15.36 21.30 -3.61
CA HIS A 48 -14.48 22.27 -2.96
C HIS A 48 -14.88 23.72 -3.19
N GLN A 49 -15.97 23.97 -3.91
CA GLN A 49 -16.49 25.30 -4.16
C GLN A 49 -17.58 25.64 -3.14
N GLY A 50 -17.44 26.77 -2.45
CA GLY A 50 -18.46 27.26 -1.53
C GLY A 50 -19.77 27.56 -2.28
N GLY A 51 -20.91 27.19 -1.69
CA GLY A 51 -22.23 27.46 -2.26
C GLY A 51 -22.82 26.35 -3.14
N VAL A 52 -22.14 25.20 -3.26
CA VAL A 52 -22.66 24.00 -3.95
C VAL A 52 -23.54 23.17 -3.00
N SER A 53 -24.63 22.59 -3.50
CA SER A 53 -25.51 21.75 -2.68
C SER A 53 -24.85 20.43 -2.29
N SER A 54 -25.23 19.87 -1.12
CA SER A 54 -24.76 18.55 -0.69
C SER A 54 -25.07 17.43 -1.68
N LEU A 55 -26.15 17.57 -2.46
CA LEU A 55 -26.53 16.59 -3.48
C LEU A 55 -25.57 16.61 -4.68
N GLU A 56 -25.22 17.79 -5.18
CA GLU A 56 -24.25 17.92 -6.28
C GLU A 56 -22.88 17.38 -5.86
N MET A 57 -22.46 17.64 -4.62
CA MET A 57 -21.26 17.04 -4.03
C MET A 57 -21.37 15.51 -3.88
N ALA A 58 -22.55 14.96 -3.60
CA ALA A 58 -22.69 13.49 -3.55
C ALA A 58 -22.62 12.87 -4.96
N ILE A 59 -23.27 13.51 -5.95
CA ILE A 59 -23.29 13.06 -7.35
C ILE A 59 -21.87 13.06 -7.92
N GLU A 60 -21.14 14.17 -7.78
CA GLU A 60 -19.80 14.26 -8.33
C GLU A 60 -18.83 13.31 -7.59
N ALA A 61 -19.01 13.04 -6.29
CA ALA A 61 -18.21 12.08 -5.52
C ALA A 61 -18.47 10.64 -5.99
N ALA A 62 -19.69 10.34 -6.42
CA ALA A 62 -20.04 9.05 -7.00
C ALA A 62 -19.43 8.86 -8.40
N LEU A 63 -19.33 9.93 -9.19
CA LEU A 63 -18.91 9.87 -10.60
C LEU A 63 -17.40 10.04 -10.81
N TYR A 64 -16.71 10.78 -9.94
CA TYR A 64 -15.31 11.15 -10.12
C TYR A 64 -14.43 10.71 -8.96
N TRP A 65 -13.16 10.53 -9.28
CA TRP A 65 -12.08 10.40 -8.33
C TRP A 65 -11.57 11.79 -7.91
N PRO A 66 -10.86 11.92 -6.77
CA PRO A 66 -10.37 13.22 -6.32
C PRO A 66 -9.43 13.94 -7.31
N ASP A 67 -8.75 13.18 -8.18
CA ASP A 67 -7.90 13.71 -9.26
C ASP A 67 -8.68 14.06 -10.55
N GLY A 68 -10.02 14.09 -10.49
CA GLY A 68 -10.89 14.45 -11.61
C GLY A 68 -11.14 13.31 -12.60
N ALA A 69 -10.44 12.18 -12.48
CA ALA A 69 -10.69 11.05 -13.36
C ALA A 69 -12.10 10.49 -13.14
N ARG A 70 -12.83 10.22 -14.22
CA ARG A 70 -14.19 9.66 -14.14
C ARG A 70 -14.13 8.17 -13.79
N LYS A 71 -15.01 7.72 -12.89
CA LYS A 71 -15.28 6.31 -12.60
C LYS A 71 -16.10 5.71 -13.74
N ARG A 72 -15.46 5.04 -14.71
CA ARG A 72 -16.13 4.53 -15.91
C ARG A 72 -16.32 3.02 -15.88
N SER A 73 -15.36 2.29 -15.32
CA SER A 73 -15.28 0.85 -15.51
C SER A 73 -14.83 0.09 -14.26
N LYS A 74 -15.20 -1.20 -14.18
CA LYS A 74 -14.68 -2.11 -13.15
C LYS A 74 -13.15 -2.19 -13.17
N SER A 75 -12.52 -2.07 -14.35
CA SER A 75 -11.06 -2.01 -14.48
C SER A 75 -10.46 -0.77 -13.81
N ASP A 76 -11.09 0.41 -13.91
CA ASP A 76 -10.59 1.62 -13.24
C ASP A 76 -10.56 1.42 -11.72
N HIS A 77 -11.60 0.79 -11.16
CA HIS A 77 -11.67 0.45 -9.74
C HIS A 77 -10.60 -0.57 -9.35
N ALA A 78 -10.40 -1.61 -10.17
CA ALA A 78 -9.38 -2.63 -9.94
C ALA A 78 -7.95 -2.05 -9.99
N GLU A 79 -7.68 -1.15 -10.93
CA GLU A 79 -6.39 -0.47 -11.05
C GLU A 79 -6.11 0.41 -9.83
N ARG A 80 -7.09 1.18 -9.35
CA ARG A 80 -6.91 1.97 -8.13
C ARG A 80 -6.69 1.10 -6.89
N ALA A 81 -7.39 -0.03 -6.79
CA ALA A 81 -7.15 -1.00 -5.73
C ALA A 81 -5.73 -1.58 -5.82
N ARG A 82 -5.25 -1.92 -7.03
CA ARG A 82 -3.88 -2.37 -7.27
C ARG A 82 -2.85 -1.30 -6.89
N ASN A 83 -3.10 -0.04 -7.22
CA ASN A 83 -2.22 1.09 -6.86
C ASN A 83 -2.15 1.29 -5.35
N GLY A 84 -3.26 1.13 -4.62
CA GLY A 84 -3.27 1.10 -3.16
C GLY A 84 -2.39 -0.03 -2.61
N ARG A 85 -2.56 -1.25 -3.12
CA ARG A 85 -1.75 -2.42 -2.73
C ARG A 85 -0.26 -2.23 -3.03
N ARG A 86 0.08 -1.63 -4.19
CA ARG A 86 1.48 -1.30 -4.52
C ARG A 86 2.11 -0.36 -3.51
N ARG A 87 1.38 0.65 -3.02
CA ARG A 87 1.89 1.56 -1.97
C ARG A 87 2.14 0.84 -0.65
N LEU A 88 1.23 -0.04 -0.25
CA LEU A 88 1.42 -0.88 0.93
C LEU A 88 2.68 -1.73 0.77
N LEU A 89 2.79 -2.48 -0.34
CA LEU A 89 3.92 -3.36 -0.59
C LEU A 89 5.24 -2.58 -0.67
N GLN A 90 5.25 -1.39 -1.28
CA GLN A 90 6.45 -0.56 -1.31
C GLN A 90 6.91 -0.19 0.10
N ALA A 91 5.99 0.23 0.98
CA ALA A 91 6.31 0.52 2.37
C ALA A 91 6.87 -0.71 3.10
N LEU A 92 6.33 -1.90 2.82
CA LEU A 92 6.78 -3.16 3.43
C LEU A 92 8.15 -3.61 2.90
N VAL A 93 8.40 -3.44 1.60
CA VAL A 93 9.68 -3.77 0.95
C VAL A 93 10.78 -2.83 1.45
N ASP A 94 10.50 -1.54 1.53
CA ASP A 94 11.46 -0.56 2.06
C ASP A 94 11.79 -0.88 3.53
N LYS A 95 10.79 -1.28 4.32
CA LYS A 95 11.02 -1.74 5.70
C LYS A 95 11.87 -3.00 5.74
N HIS A 96 11.57 -3.99 4.90
CA HIS A 96 12.33 -5.23 4.83
C HIS A 96 13.79 -4.99 4.43
N ASN A 97 14.04 -4.15 3.42
CA ASN A 97 15.38 -3.77 3.00
C ASN A 97 16.14 -3.12 4.14
N GLU A 98 15.50 -2.20 4.86
CA GLU A 98 16.09 -1.54 6.01
C GLU A 98 16.43 -2.52 7.14
N ASP A 99 15.48 -3.39 7.53
CA ASP A 99 15.61 -4.37 8.61
C ASP A 99 16.74 -5.38 8.35
N HIS A 100 17.08 -5.60 7.07
CA HIS A 100 18.13 -6.53 6.64
C HIS A 100 19.39 -5.82 6.12
N SER A 101 19.49 -4.49 6.29
CA SER A 101 20.62 -3.69 5.81
C SER A 101 20.92 -3.88 4.30
N LEU A 102 19.88 -4.09 3.49
CA LEU A 102 19.97 -4.26 2.05
C LEU A 102 20.01 -2.87 1.39
N LEU A 103 21.16 -2.53 0.81
CA LEU A 103 21.43 -1.23 0.20
C LEU A 103 21.95 -1.38 -1.22
N GLY A 104 21.72 -0.35 -2.04
CA GLY A 104 22.17 -0.31 -3.42
C GLY A 104 21.71 -1.53 -4.20
N ASP A 105 22.66 -2.22 -4.85
CA ASP A 105 22.39 -3.37 -5.70
C ASP A 105 21.77 -4.58 -4.97
N PHE A 106 21.86 -4.61 -3.64
CA PHE A 106 21.26 -5.66 -2.81
C PHE A 106 19.82 -5.36 -2.39
N ALA A 107 19.36 -4.12 -2.55
CA ALA A 107 17.99 -3.75 -2.19
C ALA A 107 16.98 -4.39 -3.14
N TYR A 108 15.87 -4.86 -2.58
CA TYR A 108 14.75 -5.32 -3.37
C TYR A 108 13.92 -4.15 -3.90
N GLU A 109 13.49 -4.25 -5.15
CA GLU A 109 12.57 -3.34 -5.79
C GLU A 109 11.25 -4.05 -6.12
N LEU A 110 10.12 -3.43 -5.77
CA LEU A 110 8.80 -3.93 -6.11
C LEU A 110 8.55 -3.83 -7.63
N LYS A 111 8.21 -4.95 -8.29
CA LYS A 111 7.78 -4.95 -9.69
C LYS A 111 6.27 -5.01 -9.82
N ASP A 112 5.65 -6.04 -9.26
CA ASP A 112 4.22 -6.20 -9.40
C ASP A 112 3.51 -6.87 -8.22
N VAL A 113 2.22 -6.58 -8.10
CA VAL A 113 1.29 -7.31 -7.24
C VAL A 113 0.71 -8.45 -8.08
N VAL A 114 1.04 -9.68 -7.72
CA VAL A 114 0.55 -10.90 -8.37
C VAL A 114 -0.86 -11.23 -7.89
N GLU A 115 -1.04 -11.31 -6.57
CA GLU A 115 -2.32 -11.71 -5.99
C GLU A 115 -2.60 -10.98 -4.67
N CYS A 116 -3.87 -10.78 -4.37
CA CYS A 116 -4.34 -10.28 -3.09
C CYS A 116 -5.58 -11.08 -2.66
N LYS A 117 -5.41 -11.96 -1.69
CA LYS A 117 -6.49 -12.68 -1.03
C LYS A 117 -6.82 -11.96 0.29
N VAL A 118 -8.09 -11.63 0.48
CA VAL A 118 -8.59 -11.03 1.71
C VAL A 118 -9.49 -12.05 2.38
N PHE A 119 -9.23 -12.35 3.64
CA PHE A 119 -10.09 -13.24 4.41
C PHE A 119 -10.34 -12.67 5.80
N SER A 120 -11.53 -12.95 6.30
CA SER A 120 -11.92 -12.66 7.67
C SER A 120 -11.73 -13.92 8.49
N GLU A 121 -10.97 -13.82 9.58
CA GLU A 121 -10.87 -14.90 10.55
C GLU A 121 -11.07 -14.37 11.96
N LYS A 122 -11.97 -15.02 12.71
CA LYS A 122 -12.42 -14.57 14.03
C LYS A 122 -12.92 -13.11 14.01
N ARG A 123 -12.13 -12.18 14.57
CA ARG A 123 -12.43 -10.74 14.71
C ARG A 123 -11.50 -9.85 13.88
N GLY A 124 -10.69 -10.42 12.98
CA GLY A 124 -9.68 -9.69 12.20
C GLY A 124 -9.83 -9.86 10.69
N TRP A 125 -9.32 -8.87 9.96
CA TRP A 125 -9.14 -8.92 8.50
C TRP A 125 -7.68 -9.12 8.18
N TYR A 126 -7.39 -10.10 7.35
CA TYR A 126 -6.05 -10.47 6.92
C TYR A 126 -5.92 -10.29 5.41
N TYR A 127 -4.75 -9.82 5.00
CA TYR A 127 -4.35 -9.68 3.61
C TYR A 127 -3.19 -10.64 3.37
N HIS A 128 -3.40 -11.57 2.46
CA HIS A 128 -2.37 -12.39 1.86
C HIS A 128 -2.03 -11.81 0.50
N LEU A 129 -0.80 -11.34 0.36
CA LEU A 129 -0.34 -10.66 -0.83
C LEU A 129 0.83 -11.43 -1.43
N ASN A 130 0.72 -11.75 -2.71
CA ASN A 130 1.81 -12.24 -3.54
C ASN A 130 2.30 -11.13 -4.44
N PHE A 131 3.61 -10.99 -4.54
CA PHE A 131 4.22 -9.92 -5.30
C PHE A 131 5.62 -10.33 -5.76
N THR A 132 6.09 -9.71 -6.84
CA THR A 132 7.43 -9.97 -7.37
C THR A 132 8.37 -8.83 -7.02
N LEU A 133 9.56 -9.21 -6.58
CA LEU A 133 10.67 -8.32 -6.32
C LEU A 133 11.82 -8.65 -7.27
N THR A 134 12.63 -7.66 -7.60
CA THR A 134 13.95 -7.89 -8.21
C THR A 134 15.03 -7.33 -7.29
N LYS A 135 16.20 -7.97 -7.28
CA LYS A 135 17.40 -7.34 -6.71
C LYS A 135 18.01 -6.38 -7.71
N GLY A 136 18.51 -5.23 -7.26
CA GLY A 136 19.03 -4.17 -8.13
C GLY A 136 20.07 -4.64 -9.18
N ALA A 137 20.92 -5.61 -8.83
CA ALA A 137 21.90 -6.20 -9.76
C ALA A 137 21.29 -7.19 -10.77
N ASP A 138 20.22 -7.91 -10.38
CA ASP A 138 19.66 -9.02 -11.14
C ASP A 138 18.58 -8.49 -12.09
N ARG A 139 19.03 -7.89 -13.21
CA ARG A 139 18.17 -7.29 -14.24
C ARG A 139 17.37 -8.32 -15.04
N GLY A 140 16.48 -9.05 -14.38
CA GLY A 140 15.50 -9.92 -15.02
C GLY A 140 15.03 -11.13 -14.19
N ILE A 141 15.63 -11.41 -13.02
CA ILE A 141 15.16 -12.49 -12.15
C ILE A 141 14.18 -11.90 -11.15
N GLU A 142 12.90 -12.23 -11.34
CA GLU A 142 11.83 -11.87 -10.42
C GLU A 142 11.67 -12.96 -9.36
N ASP A 143 11.94 -12.60 -8.11
CA ASP A 143 11.69 -13.43 -6.95
C ASP A 143 10.23 -13.24 -6.50
N LEU A 144 9.51 -14.34 -6.31
CA LEU A 144 8.16 -14.32 -5.78
C LEU A 144 8.21 -14.20 -4.25
N PHE A 145 7.50 -13.23 -3.71
CA PHE A 145 7.36 -12.99 -2.29
C PHE A 145 5.91 -13.10 -1.85
N PHE A 146 5.75 -13.48 -0.59
CA PHE A 146 4.51 -13.52 0.15
C PHE A 146 4.58 -12.59 1.36
N VAL A 147 3.49 -11.90 1.65
CA VAL A 147 3.31 -11.19 2.91
C VAL A 147 1.90 -11.38 3.48
N GLU A 148 1.83 -11.59 4.80
CA GLU A 148 0.60 -11.59 5.58
C GLU A 148 0.53 -10.31 6.41
N VAL A 149 -0.54 -9.55 6.23
CA VAL A 149 -0.77 -8.29 6.94
C VAL A 149 -2.12 -8.31 7.65
N LYS A 150 -2.16 -7.85 8.91
CA LYS A 150 -3.39 -7.73 9.72
C LYS A 150 -3.57 -6.32 10.28
N TYR A 151 -4.82 -5.87 10.34
CA TYR A 151 -5.17 -4.64 11.06
C TYR A 151 -5.23 -4.89 12.57
N VAL A 152 -4.52 -4.08 13.35
CA VAL A 152 -4.35 -4.30 14.80
C VAL A 152 -5.31 -3.46 15.64
N ARG A 153 -5.82 -2.32 15.15
CA ARG A 153 -6.72 -1.44 15.92
C ARG A 153 -7.78 -0.74 15.05
N PRO A 154 -8.97 -0.45 15.62
CA PRO A 154 -10.02 0.28 14.92
C PRO A 154 -9.85 1.82 14.92
N VAL A 155 -9.03 2.41 15.82
CA VAL A 155 -8.95 3.88 16.00
C VAL A 155 -7.83 4.52 15.18
N LYS A 156 -6.70 3.83 15.03
CA LYS A 156 -5.62 4.13 14.08
C LYS A 156 -5.40 2.86 13.29
N GLN A 157 -5.48 2.92 11.97
CA GLN A 157 -5.38 1.76 11.06
C GLN A 157 -3.94 1.21 11.03
N GLU A 158 -3.42 0.83 12.20
CA GLU A 158 -2.12 0.20 12.38
C GLU A 158 -2.15 -1.18 11.72
N LEU A 159 -1.16 -1.40 10.87
CA LEU A 159 -0.93 -2.66 10.19
C LEU A 159 0.23 -3.36 10.89
N SER A 160 0.08 -4.67 11.10
CA SER A 160 1.19 -5.51 11.51
C SER A 160 1.41 -6.61 10.48
N VAL A 161 2.69 -6.87 10.22
CA VAL A 161 3.14 -7.94 9.35
C VAL A 161 3.41 -9.15 10.23
N SER A 162 2.76 -10.27 9.95
CA SER A 162 3.02 -11.54 10.63
C SER A 162 4.02 -12.39 9.85
N CYS A 163 4.08 -12.25 8.53
CA CYS A 163 5.00 -12.97 7.68
C CYS A 163 5.41 -12.11 6.49
N PHE A 164 6.70 -12.10 6.14
CA PHE A 164 7.24 -11.57 4.90
C PHE A 164 8.35 -12.53 4.45
N CYS A 165 8.12 -13.28 3.37
CA CYS A 165 9.06 -14.32 2.93
C CYS A 165 9.10 -14.49 1.42
N MET A 166 10.28 -14.87 0.92
CA MET A 166 10.45 -15.35 -0.45
C MET A 166 9.83 -16.76 -0.57
N ILE A 167 9.06 -17.00 -1.62
CA ILE A 167 8.50 -18.31 -1.97
C ILE A 167 9.48 -18.99 -2.92
N LYS A 168 10.06 -20.11 -2.49
CA LYS A 168 10.90 -20.93 -3.35
C LYS A 168 10.04 -21.85 -4.22
N PRO A 169 10.52 -22.25 -5.40
CA PRO A 169 9.84 -23.25 -6.24
C PRO A 169 9.54 -24.57 -5.49
N THR A 170 10.38 -24.91 -4.51
CA THR A 170 10.24 -26.12 -3.67
C THR A 170 9.14 -26.02 -2.62
N ASP A 171 8.60 -24.83 -2.37
CA ASP A 171 7.65 -24.60 -1.29
C ASP A 171 6.22 -25.04 -1.67
N ASN A 172 6.00 -25.50 -2.91
CA ASN A 172 4.71 -25.99 -3.41
C ASN A 172 3.54 -25.01 -3.17
N GLY A 173 3.83 -23.71 -3.18
CA GLY A 173 2.83 -22.69 -2.90
C GLY A 173 2.44 -22.56 -1.42
N HIS A 174 3.29 -23.00 -0.50
CA HIS A 174 3.07 -22.86 0.93
C HIS A 174 4.01 -21.87 1.62
N CYS A 175 3.42 -21.06 2.52
CA CYS A 175 4.12 -20.16 3.44
C CYS A 175 4.14 -20.80 4.83
N TYR A 176 5.33 -21.12 5.33
CA TYR A 176 5.51 -21.72 6.65
C TYR A 176 5.62 -20.70 7.80
N GLY A 177 5.70 -19.41 7.49
CA GLY A 177 5.78 -18.33 8.48
C GLY A 177 4.43 -17.66 8.79
N CYS A 178 3.36 -18.08 8.11
CA CYS A 178 2.03 -17.48 8.23
C CYS A 178 1.39 -17.84 9.57
N THR A 179 0.72 -16.87 10.21
CA THR A 179 -0.03 -17.18 11.45
C THR A 179 -1.24 -18.05 11.12
N ASN A 180 -1.89 -17.83 9.96
CA ASN A 180 -3.06 -18.57 9.51
C ASN A 180 -3.01 -18.91 8.02
N ASN A 181 -3.57 -20.07 7.65
CA ASN A 181 -3.75 -20.59 6.29
C ASN A 181 -2.58 -20.30 5.32
N GLY A 182 -1.46 -21.00 5.49
CA GLY A 182 -0.26 -20.84 4.66
C GLY A 182 -0.38 -21.33 3.21
N SER A 183 -1.58 -21.39 2.62
CA SER A 183 -1.76 -21.62 1.18
C SER A 183 -1.63 -20.29 0.45
N VAL A 184 -0.64 -20.23 -0.43
CA VAL A 184 -0.21 -19.01 -1.09
C VAL A 184 -0.63 -18.97 -2.56
N ILE A 185 -1.01 -20.10 -3.14
CA ILE A 185 -1.45 -20.24 -4.54
C ILE A 185 -2.90 -20.72 -4.57
#